data_AF-A0A3B8PMF7-F1
#
_entry.id   AF-A0A3B8PMF7-F1
#
_cell.length_a   1.000
_cell.length_b   1.000
_cell.length_c   1.000
_cell.angle_alpha   90.00
_cell.angle_beta   90.00
_cell.angle_gamma   90.00
#
_symmetry.space_group_name_H-M   'P 1'
#
loop_
_entity.id
_entity.type
_entity.pdbx_description
1 polymer ?
#
loop_
_entity_poly.entity_id
_entity_poly.type
_entity_poly.pdbx_seq_one_letter_code
_entity_poly.pdbx_strand_id
1 'polypeptide(L)'
;AILDADKEGFLRSATSLIQTIGRSARHVNAEVILYADFVTNSMQQAIDETNRRRDRQVAYNLEHDITPASIKKAIRKGIEEEVEARQLVQKTSGTSTEEAFTSQEMLKDLESEMFAAAESLEFERAAEIRDRIAAIHEGRTGPKTGRDSASTRRRRGRKGRGDRVPKPKRP
;
A
#
# COMPACT_ATOMS: atom_id res chain seq x y z
N ALA A 1 -7.43 17.99 -4.80
CA ALA A 1 -7.66 19.31 -5.42
C ALA A 1 -6.73 19.47 -6.63
N ILE A 2 -7.12 20.26 -7.63
CA ILE A 2 -6.31 20.60 -8.81
C ILE A 2 -5.94 22.08 -8.69
N LEU A 3 -4.64 22.36 -8.59
CA LEU A 3 -4.10 23.72 -8.55
C LEU A 3 -3.94 24.27 -9.96
N ASP A 4 -4.06 25.58 -10.13
CA ASP A 4 -3.91 26.27 -11.41
C ASP A 4 -4.77 25.63 -12.51
N ALA A 5 -6.06 25.43 -12.20
CA ALA A 5 -6.98 24.72 -13.09
C ALA A 5 -7.30 25.53 -14.36
N ASP A 6 -7.10 26.84 -14.34
CA ASP A 6 -7.32 27.78 -15.45
C ASP A 6 -6.14 27.90 -16.42
N LYS A 7 -4.98 27.31 -16.11
CA LYS A 7 -3.81 27.33 -16.99
C LYS A 7 -3.98 26.31 -18.12
N GLU A 8 -4.65 26.73 -19.18
CA GLU A 8 -4.89 25.87 -20.35
C GLU A 8 -3.59 25.30 -20.95
N GLY A 9 -3.68 24.07 -21.43
CA GLY A 9 -2.57 23.28 -21.92
C GLY A 9 -2.86 21.79 -21.79
N PHE A 10 -1.90 20.93 -22.11
CA PHE A 10 -2.09 19.49 -22.11
C PHE A 10 -2.63 18.95 -20.75
N LEU A 11 -2.06 19.41 -19.64
CA LEU A 11 -2.42 18.98 -18.29
C LEU A 11 -3.75 19.54 -17.76
N ARG A 12 -4.33 20.53 -18.45
CA ARG A 12 -5.60 21.19 -18.07
C ARG A 12 -6.64 21.17 -19.19
N SER A 13 -6.40 20.35 -20.22
CA SER A 13 -7.41 20.04 -21.22
C SER A 13 -8.61 19.34 -20.58
N ALA A 14 -9.79 19.44 -21.22
CA ALA A 14 -11.00 18.81 -20.74
C ALA A 14 -10.81 17.31 -20.42
N THR A 15 -10.11 16.57 -21.28
CA THR A 15 -9.83 15.14 -21.08
C THR A 15 -8.95 14.88 -19.87
N SER A 16 -7.88 15.65 -19.68
CA SER A 16 -6.98 15.54 -18.51
C SER A 16 -7.71 15.88 -17.20
N LEU A 17 -8.55 16.91 -17.20
CA LEU A 17 -9.36 17.27 -16.03
C LEU A 17 -10.35 16.16 -15.68
N ILE A 18 -11.08 15.63 -16.66
CA ILE A 18 -12.03 14.51 -16.46
C ILE A 18 -11.32 13.28 -15.89
N GLN A 19 -10.13 12.93 -16.41
CA GLN A 19 -9.37 11.79 -15.92
C GLN A 19 -8.89 11.98 -14.48
N THR A 20 -8.44 13.18 -14.14
CA THR A 20 -8.02 13.55 -12.78
C THR A 20 -9.20 13.49 -11.81
N ILE A 21 -10.34 14.08 -12.17
CA ILE A 21 -11.60 14.01 -11.39
C ILE A 21 -12.02 12.55 -11.17
N GLY A 22 -11.91 11.71 -12.21
CA GLY A 22 -12.25 10.30 -12.15
C GLY A 22 -11.43 9.47 -11.16
N ARG A 23 -10.24 9.94 -10.74
CA ARG A 23 -9.45 9.27 -9.68
C ARG A 23 -10.19 9.30 -8.34
N SER A 24 -10.89 10.39 -8.05
CA SER A 24 -11.62 10.58 -6.80
C SER A 24 -12.90 9.75 -6.72
N ALA A 25 -13.51 9.37 -7.85
CA ALA A 25 -14.81 8.69 -7.93
C ALA A 25 -14.88 7.30 -7.28
N ARG A 26 -13.79 6.80 -6.70
CA ARG A 26 -13.73 5.52 -5.96
C ARG A 26 -14.20 5.65 -4.50
N HIS A 27 -14.45 6.86 -4.03
CA HIS A 27 -14.94 7.15 -2.67
C HIS A 27 -16.36 7.72 -2.69
N VAL A 28 -17.17 7.34 -1.70
CA VAL A 28 -18.57 7.80 -1.58
C VAL A 28 -18.68 9.30 -1.31
N ASN A 29 -17.76 9.84 -0.52
CA ASN A 29 -17.70 11.27 -0.17
C ASN A 29 -16.63 12.01 -0.99
N ALA A 30 -16.39 11.56 -2.22
CA ALA A 30 -15.37 12.15 -3.07
C ALA A 30 -15.75 13.58 -3.47
N GLU A 31 -14.83 14.50 -3.26
CA GLU A 31 -14.93 15.89 -3.66
C GLU A 31 -13.68 16.30 -4.46
N VAL A 32 -13.87 17.14 -5.47
CA VAL A 32 -12.78 17.69 -6.28
C VAL A 32 -12.89 19.19 -6.30
N ILE A 33 -11.88 19.85 -5.74
CA ILE A 33 -11.75 21.31 -5.72
C ILE A 33 -10.79 21.71 -6.84
N LEU A 34 -11.24 22.60 -7.73
CA LEU A 34 -10.43 23.23 -8.77
C LEU A 34 -10.11 24.65 -8.34
N TYR A 35 -8.84 24.95 -8.07
CA TYR A 35 -8.39 26.30 -7.76
C TYR A 35 -8.04 27.01 -9.07
N ALA A 36 -8.72 28.12 -9.33
CA ALA A 36 -8.60 28.91 -10.56
C ALA A 36 -9.12 30.32 -10.32
N ASP A 37 -8.60 31.28 -11.08
CA ASP A 37 -9.09 32.66 -11.08
C ASP A 37 -10.35 32.80 -11.94
N PHE A 38 -10.45 32.02 -13.03
CA PHE A 38 -11.59 32.01 -13.95
C PHE A 38 -11.94 30.60 -14.44
N VAL A 39 -13.18 30.42 -14.91
CA VAL A 39 -13.63 29.14 -15.49
C VAL A 39 -13.29 29.12 -16.98
N THR A 40 -12.39 28.21 -17.38
CA THR A 40 -12.05 27.98 -18.79
C THR A 40 -13.08 27.11 -19.50
N ASN A 41 -13.05 27.09 -20.83
CA ASN A 41 -13.88 26.16 -21.61
C ASN A 41 -13.57 24.69 -21.28
N SER A 42 -12.29 24.38 -21.06
CA SER A 42 -11.85 23.03 -20.66
C SER A 42 -12.42 22.63 -19.30
N MET A 43 -12.46 23.55 -18.33
CA MET A 43 -13.07 23.33 -17.02
C MET A 43 -14.58 23.14 -17.15
N GLN A 44 -15.26 24.02 -17.90
CA GLN A 44 -16.72 23.94 -18.08
C GLN A 44 -17.13 22.58 -18.66
N GLN A 45 -16.46 22.13 -19.73
CA GLN A 45 -16.70 20.81 -20.32
C GLN A 45 -16.47 19.66 -19.32
N ALA A 46 -15.43 19.74 -18.50
CA ALA A 46 -15.14 18.72 -17.49
C ALA A 46 -16.19 18.70 -16.37
N ILE A 47 -16.66 19.87 -15.93
CA ILE A 47 -17.71 20.03 -14.92
C ILE A 47 -19.04 19.48 -15.46
N ASP A 48 -19.43 19.88 -16.66
CA ASP A 48 -20.69 19.47 -17.29
C ASP A 48 -20.74 17.96 -17.52
N GLU A 49 -19.66 17.37 -18.03
CA GLU A 49 -19.59 15.92 -18.23
C GLU A 49 -19.62 15.16 -16.89
N THR A 50 -19.01 15.71 -15.84
CA THR A 50 -19.04 15.12 -14.50
C THR A 50 -20.45 15.16 -13.92
N ASN A 51 -21.14 16.30 -14.01
CA ASN A 51 -22.52 16.47 -13.55
C ASN A 51 -23.48 15.54 -14.32
N ARG A 52 -23.41 15.54 -15.65
CA ARG A 52 -24.22 14.65 -16.51
C ARG A 52 -24.04 13.17 -16.18
N ARG A 53 -22.83 12.74 -15.79
CA ARG A 53 -22.57 11.36 -15.34
C ARG A 53 -23.13 11.12 -13.95
N ARG A 54 -22.99 12.06 -13.02
CA ARG A 54 -23.49 11.95 -11.66
C ARG A 54 -25.01 11.87 -11.64
N ASP A 55 -25.70 12.72 -12.40
CA ASP A 55 -27.16 12.73 -12.46
C ASP A 55 -27.73 11.39 -12.93
N ARG A 56 -27.13 10.81 -13.97
CA ARG A 56 -27.50 9.47 -14.45
C ARG A 56 -27.24 8.37 -13.43
N GLN A 57 -26.13 8.46 -12.70
CA GLN A 57 -25.82 7.49 -11.63
C GLN A 57 -26.81 7.61 -10.46
N VAL A 58 -27.16 8.83 -10.05
CA VAL A 58 -28.14 9.07 -8.99
C VAL A 58 -29.52 8.58 -9.40
N ALA A 59 -29.96 8.88 -10.62
CA ALA A 59 -31.24 8.39 -11.14
C ALA A 59 -31.30 6.86 -11.17
N TYR A 60 -30.25 6.21 -11.68
CA TYR A 60 -30.17 4.75 -11.71
C TYR A 60 -30.18 4.15 -10.30
N ASN A 61 -29.42 4.74 -9.36
CA ASN A 61 -29.38 4.28 -7.98
C ASN A 61 -30.74 4.42 -7.29
N LEU A 62 -31.49 5.49 -7.56
CA LEU A 62 -32.82 5.72 -7.02
C LEU A 62 -33.84 4.73 -7.59
N GLU A 63 -33.77 4.43 -8.88
CA GLU A 63 -34.65 3.46 -9.54
C GLU A 63 -34.41 2.02 -9.06
N HIS A 64 -33.19 1.69 -8.65
CA HIS A 64 -32.77 0.33 -8.27
C HIS A 64 -32.51 0.16 -6.76
N ASP A 65 -32.84 1.16 -5.93
CA ASP A 65 -32.59 1.17 -4.48
C ASP A 65 -31.12 0.86 -4.09
N ILE A 66 -30.16 1.34 -4.89
CA ILE A 66 -28.72 1.10 -4.66
C ILE A 66 -28.16 2.20 -3.76
N THR A 67 -27.62 1.81 -2.60
CA THR A 67 -26.85 2.72 -1.74
C THR A 67 -25.37 2.70 -2.14
N PRO A 68 -24.76 3.86 -2.50
CA PRO A 68 -23.33 3.92 -2.83
C PRO A 68 -22.47 3.43 -1.65
N ALA A 69 -21.53 2.52 -1.94
CA ALA A 69 -20.59 2.00 -0.96
C ALA A 69 -19.16 2.03 -1.52
N SER A 70 -18.20 2.39 -0.67
CA SER A 70 -16.79 2.35 -1.06
C SER A 70 -16.29 0.91 -1.19
N ILE A 71 -15.58 0.63 -2.29
CA ILE A 71 -14.99 -0.69 -2.53
C ILE A 71 -13.85 -0.93 -1.54
N LYS A 72 -13.96 -1.98 -0.73
CA LYS A 72 -12.87 -2.46 0.13
C LYS A 72 -11.94 -3.36 -0.70
N LYS A 73 -10.81 -2.83 -1.14
CA LYS A 73 -9.73 -3.64 -1.72
C LYS A 73 -8.66 -3.89 -0.67
N ALA A 74 -8.12 -5.12 -0.64
CA ALA A 74 -6.98 -5.43 0.19
C ALA A 74 -5.77 -4.60 -0.28
N ILE A 75 -5.24 -3.76 0.60
CA ILE A 75 -3.95 -3.11 0.39
C ILE A 75 -2.92 -4.23 0.50
N ARG A 76 -2.24 -4.56 -0.60
CA ARG A 76 -0.96 -5.29 -0.49
C ARG A 76 -0.04 -4.33 0.24
N LYS A 77 0.53 -4.73 1.39
CA LYS A 77 1.47 -3.89 2.14
C LYS A 77 2.51 -3.33 1.17
N GLY A 78 2.46 -2.02 0.97
CA GLY A 78 3.37 -1.32 0.09
C GLY A 78 4.72 -1.17 0.74
N ILE A 79 5.75 -1.04 -0.09
CA ILE A 79 7.15 -0.79 0.29
C ILE A 79 7.28 0.43 1.22
N GLU A 80 6.30 1.34 1.24
CA GLU A 80 6.28 2.56 2.06
C GLU A 80 6.23 2.31 3.59
N GLU A 81 5.42 1.35 4.07
CA GLU A 81 5.42 0.96 5.51
C GLU A 81 6.78 0.37 5.91
N GLU A 82 7.45 -0.29 4.96
CA GLU A 82 8.80 -0.79 5.16
C GLU A 82 9.77 0.40 5.28
N VAL A 83 9.75 1.33 4.32
CA VAL A 83 10.64 2.51 4.27
C VAL A 83 10.50 3.43 5.49
N GLU A 84 9.29 3.69 5.99
CA GLU A 84 9.11 4.49 7.21
C GLU A 84 9.70 3.79 8.45
N ALA A 85 9.54 2.47 8.55
CA ALA A 85 10.20 1.68 9.59
C ALA A 85 11.73 1.72 9.44
N ARG A 86 12.26 1.72 8.20
CA ARG A 86 13.71 1.84 7.93
C ARG A 86 14.27 3.19 8.39
N GLN A 87 13.59 4.28 8.08
CA GLN A 87 14.04 5.64 8.43
C GLN A 87 14.04 5.91 9.94
N LEU A 88 13.07 5.35 10.67
CA LEU A 88 13.02 5.46 12.13
C LEU A 88 14.22 4.75 12.78
N VAL A 89 14.56 3.55 12.29
CA VAL A 89 15.70 2.76 12.78
C VAL A 89 17.05 3.43 12.45
N GLN A 90 17.18 4.05 11.27
CA GLN A 90 18.40 4.75 10.86
C GLN A 90 18.72 5.97 11.74
N LYS A 91 17.69 6.73 12.15
CA LYS A 91 17.87 7.91 13.03
C LYS A 91 18.26 7.55 14.46
N THR A 92 17.86 6.38 14.95
CA THR A 92 18.17 5.94 16.32
C THR A 92 19.56 5.31 16.47
N SER A 93 20.18 4.84 15.38
CA SER A 93 21.40 4.02 15.44
C SER A 93 22.73 4.76 15.24
N GLY A 94 22.73 6.08 15.03
CA GLY A 94 23.94 6.90 15.12
C GLY A 94 25.08 6.53 14.14
N THR A 95 24.77 5.97 12.98
CA THR A 95 25.77 5.54 11.99
C THR A 95 26.32 6.73 11.20
N SER A 96 27.64 6.86 11.17
CA SER A 96 28.42 7.82 10.39
C SER A 96 28.00 7.81 8.90
N THR A 97 27.97 8.99 8.27
CA THR A 97 27.49 9.16 6.90
C THR A 97 28.23 8.28 5.88
N GLU A 98 29.52 7.99 6.08
CA GLU A 98 30.31 7.17 5.14
C GLU A 98 29.98 5.67 5.21
N GLU A 99 29.76 5.10 6.40
CA GLU A 99 29.39 3.69 6.56
C GLU A 99 27.97 3.41 6.01
N ALA A 100 27.10 4.42 6.06
CA ALA A 100 25.76 4.35 5.49
C ALA A 100 25.77 4.33 3.95
N PHE A 101 26.71 5.02 3.29
CA PHE A 101 26.83 5.02 1.84
C PHE A 101 27.35 3.67 1.31
N THR A 102 28.43 3.13 1.89
CA THR A 102 28.95 1.81 1.50
C THR A 102 27.94 0.68 1.71
N SER A 103 27.12 0.78 2.76
CA SER A 103 26.06 -0.19 3.05
C SER A 103 24.93 -0.14 2.01
N GLN A 104 24.61 1.03 1.43
CA GLN A 104 23.53 1.14 0.44
C GLN A 104 23.89 0.56 -0.93
N GLU A 105 25.12 0.73 -1.39
CA GLU A 105 25.56 0.16 -2.67
C GLU A 105 25.61 -1.38 -2.59
N MET A 106 26.20 -1.90 -1.51
CA MET A 106 26.25 -3.34 -1.24
C MET A 106 24.85 -3.97 -1.14
N LEU A 107 23.87 -3.25 -0.58
CA LEU A 107 22.49 -3.72 -0.49
C LEU A 107 21.81 -3.79 -1.87
N LYS A 108 22.06 -2.82 -2.77
CA LYS A 108 21.51 -2.85 -4.13
C LYS A 108 22.05 -4.02 -4.96
N ASP A 109 23.32 -4.34 -4.78
CA ASP A 109 23.95 -5.47 -5.47
C ASP A 109 23.37 -6.80 -4.98
N LEU A 110 23.20 -6.96 -3.67
CA LEU A 110 22.56 -8.14 -3.07
C LEU A 110 21.08 -8.26 -3.47
N GLU A 111 20.33 -7.16 -3.53
CA GLU A 111 18.94 -7.17 -4.01
C GLU A 111 18.89 -7.64 -5.48
N SER A 112 19.80 -7.16 -6.32
CA SER A 112 19.90 -7.57 -7.72
C SER A 112 20.24 -9.06 -7.87
N GLU A 113 21.17 -9.58 -7.06
CA GLU A 113 21.53 -11.00 -7.04
C GLU A 113 20.37 -11.88 -6.55
N MET A 114 19.62 -11.41 -5.53
CA MET A 114 18.43 -12.11 -5.03
C MET A 114 17.35 -12.22 -6.11
N PHE A 115 17.10 -11.15 -6.88
CA PHE A 115 16.13 -11.17 -7.97
C PHE A 115 16.59 -12.08 -9.12
N ALA A 116 17.88 -12.07 -9.48
CA ALA A 116 18.43 -12.97 -10.49
C ALA A 116 18.34 -14.45 -10.08
N ALA A 117 18.59 -14.76 -8.80
CA ALA A 117 18.41 -16.11 -8.25
C ALA A 117 16.94 -16.54 -8.25
N ALA A 118 16.01 -15.63 -7.91
CA ALA A 118 14.57 -15.89 -7.96
C ALA A 118 14.06 -16.12 -9.39
N GLU A 119 14.57 -15.36 -10.37
CA GLU A 119 14.27 -15.52 -11.79
C GLU A 119 14.81 -16.86 -12.32
N SER A 120 15.98 -17.29 -11.82
CA SER A 120 16.59 -18.59 -12.12
C SER A 120 15.99 -19.76 -11.34
N LEU A 121 14.93 -19.53 -10.57
CA LEU A 121 14.24 -20.51 -9.71
C LEU A 121 15.13 -21.12 -8.59
N GLU A 122 16.25 -20.48 -8.25
CA GLU A 122 17.15 -20.83 -7.16
C GLU A 122 16.65 -20.25 -5.82
N PHE A 123 15.49 -20.72 -5.36
CA PHE A 123 14.81 -20.13 -4.19
C PHE A 123 15.60 -20.25 -2.88
N GLU A 124 16.43 -21.28 -2.73
CA GLU A 124 17.31 -21.45 -1.56
C GLU A 124 18.35 -20.33 -1.51
N ARG A 125 19.00 -20.05 -2.65
CA ARG A 125 19.96 -18.96 -2.78
C ARG A 125 19.31 -17.59 -2.60
N ALA A 126 18.12 -17.37 -3.18
CA ALA A 126 17.37 -16.14 -2.98
C ALA A 126 16.98 -15.93 -1.50
N ALA A 127 16.62 -17.00 -0.78
CA ALA A 127 16.31 -16.94 0.65
C ALA A 127 17.55 -16.62 1.50
N GLU A 128 18.71 -17.20 1.18
CA GLU A 128 19.96 -16.85 1.85
C GLU A 128 20.34 -15.38 1.67
N ILE A 129 20.22 -14.86 0.44
CA ILE A 129 20.55 -13.46 0.14
C ILE A 129 19.58 -12.52 0.85
N ARG A 130 18.27 -12.84 0.85
CA ARG A 130 17.26 -12.10 1.62
C ARG A 130 17.62 -12.01 3.11
N ASP A 131 18.04 -13.13 3.70
CA ASP A 131 18.38 -13.17 5.14
C ASP A 131 19.68 -12.38 5.43
N ARG A 132 20.62 -12.33 4.48
CA ARG A 132 21.82 -11.46 4.56
C ARG A 132 21.44 -9.97 4.47
N ILE A 133 20.55 -9.60 3.54
CA ILE A 133 20.02 -8.23 3.41
C ILE A 133 19.34 -7.79 4.71
N ALA A 134 18.52 -8.67 5.32
CA ALA A 134 17.86 -8.40 6.59
C ALA A 134 18.87 -8.21 7.74
N ALA A 135 19.94 -9.00 7.80
CA ALA A 135 20.97 -8.88 8.83
C ALA A 135 21.75 -7.55 8.75
N ILE A 136 22.07 -7.10 7.52
CA ILE A 136 22.70 -5.79 7.28
C ILE A 136 21.76 -4.66 7.72
N HIS A 137 20.47 -4.77 7.41
CA HIS A 137 19.47 -3.78 7.79
C HIS A 137 19.25 -3.68 9.32
N GLU A 138 19.39 -4.79 10.05
CA GLU A 138 19.26 -4.83 11.52
C GLU A 138 20.54 -4.38 12.27
N GLY A 139 21.63 -4.06 11.57
CA GLY A 139 22.91 -3.73 12.18
C GLY A 139 23.57 -4.91 12.90
N ARG A 140 23.17 -6.15 12.59
CA ARG A 140 23.77 -7.38 13.11
C ARG A 140 24.84 -7.88 12.15
N THR A 141 26.05 -7.38 12.31
CA THR A 141 27.23 -7.92 11.64
C THR A 141 27.68 -9.21 12.33
N GLY A 142 27.20 -10.36 11.87
CA GLY A 142 27.75 -11.66 12.26
C GLY A 142 27.00 -12.87 11.71
N PRO A 143 27.70 -13.93 11.24
CA PRO A 143 27.05 -15.13 10.73
C PRO A 143 26.43 -15.92 11.89
N LYS A 144 25.13 -16.22 11.81
CA LYS A 144 24.51 -17.21 12.70
C LYS A 144 24.97 -18.60 12.28
N THR A 145 26.09 -19.05 12.84
CA THR A 145 26.46 -20.48 12.80
C THR A 145 25.46 -21.26 13.65
N GLY A 146 24.90 -22.31 13.07
CA GLY A 146 23.78 -23.05 13.66
C GLY A 146 24.15 -23.83 14.92
N ARG A 147 23.21 -23.84 15.87
CA ARG A 147 22.74 -25.00 16.66
C ARG A 147 21.76 -24.48 17.71
N ASP A 148 20.57 -25.07 17.75
CA ASP A 148 19.96 -25.57 18.99
C ASP A 148 18.69 -26.35 18.66
N SER A 149 18.92 -27.57 18.19
CA SER A 149 18.02 -28.69 18.38
C SER A 149 18.20 -29.23 19.81
N ALA A 150 17.34 -28.86 20.75
CA ALA A 150 17.12 -29.66 21.97
C ALA A 150 15.85 -29.24 22.73
N SER A 151 14.82 -30.08 22.63
CA SER A 151 14.14 -30.68 23.79
C SER A 151 13.89 -29.78 25.02
N THR A 152 12.64 -29.33 25.21
CA THR A 152 12.03 -29.41 26.55
C THR A 152 10.58 -29.87 26.45
N ARG A 153 10.44 -31.17 26.68
CA ARG A 153 9.21 -31.88 26.99
C ARG A 153 8.63 -31.29 28.28
N ARG A 154 7.44 -30.67 28.25
CA ARG A 154 6.62 -30.49 29.45
C ARG A 154 5.18 -30.92 29.20
N ARG A 155 4.93 -32.20 29.53
CA ARG A 155 3.61 -32.76 29.82
C ARG A 155 3.14 -32.23 31.19
N ARG A 156 1.93 -31.67 31.25
CA ARG A 156 0.79 -32.07 32.11
C ARG A 156 -0.15 -30.88 32.37
N GLY A 157 -1.45 -31.10 32.16
CA GLY A 157 -2.51 -30.21 32.64
C GLY A 157 -3.88 -30.42 31.99
N ARG A 158 -4.54 -31.53 32.33
CA ARG A 158 -5.91 -31.88 31.91
C ARG A 158 -6.94 -31.21 32.84
N LYS A 159 -7.82 -30.35 32.32
CA LYS A 159 -9.15 -29.94 32.86
C LYS A 159 -9.69 -28.82 31.93
N GLY A 160 -10.92 -28.75 31.45
CA GLY A 160 -12.18 -29.48 31.66
C GLY A 160 -13.18 -29.05 30.58
N ARG A 161 -14.37 -29.65 30.59
CA ARG A 161 -15.46 -29.58 29.59
C ARG A 161 -16.33 -28.32 29.75
N GLY A 162 -17.09 -27.99 28.70
CA GLY A 162 -18.29 -27.13 28.70
C GLY A 162 -17.96 -25.65 28.42
N ASP A 163 -18.61 -24.90 27.52
CA ASP A 163 -20.02 -24.96 27.13
C ASP A 163 -20.24 -24.61 25.65
N ARG A 164 -21.19 -25.31 25.02
CA ARG A 164 -21.75 -24.96 23.70
C ARG A 164 -22.95 -24.04 23.94
N VAL A 165 -22.90 -22.83 23.39
CA VAL A 165 -24.04 -21.91 23.37
C VAL A 165 -25.15 -22.48 22.47
N PRO A 166 -26.42 -22.60 22.93
CA PRO A 166 -27.51 -23.11 22.12
C PRO A 166 -28.06 -22.03 21.17
N LYS A 167 -28.40 -22.43 19.93
CA LYS A 167 -29.10 -21.58 18.95
C LYS A 167 -30.60 -21.54 19.26
N PRO A 168 -31.29 -20.38 19.14
CA PRO A 168 -32.74 -20.32 19.27
C PRO A 168 -33.45 -20.88 18.02
N LYS A 169 -34.54 -21.64 18.20
CA LYS A 169 -35.48 -22.01 17.14
C LYS A 169 -36.51 -20.88 16.95
N ARG A 170 -36.84 -20.60 15.68
CA ARG A 170 -37.87 -19.66 15.26
C ARG A 170 -39.27 -20.20 15.59
N PRO A 171 -40.26 -19.33 15.85
CA PRO A 171 -41.67 -19.63 15.57
C PRO A 171 -41.93 -19.61 14.05
#